data_AF-A0A6P0Z7X7-F1
#
_entry.id   AF-A0A6P0Z7X7-F1
#
_cell.length_a   1.000
_cell.length_b   1.000
_cell.length_c   1.000
_cell.angle_alpha   90.00
_cell.angle_beta   90.00
_cell.angle_gamma   90.00
#
_symmetry.space_group_name_H-M   'P 1'
#
loop_
_entity.id
_entity.type
_entity.pdbx_description
1 polymer ?
#
loop_
_entity_poly.entity_id
_entity_poly.type
_entity_poly.pdbx_seq_one_letter_code
_entity_poly.pdbx_strand_id
1 'polypeptide(L)' 'MEVNEILRRYAAGERDFRGLELREAELINANLQGVNLSQADLRQ' A
#
# COMPACT_ATOMS: atom_id res chain seq x y z
N MET A 1 3.49 3.92 -7.06
CA MET A 1 2.09 3.43 -7.23
C MET A 1 1.15 4.45 -6.62
N GLU A 2 0.00 4.73 -7.23
CA GLU A 2 -0.98 5.67 -6.66
C GLU A 2 -1.75 5.06 -5.49
N VAL A 3 -2.13 5.87 -4.51
CA VAL A 3 -2.91 5.45 -3.33
C VAL A 3 -4.24 4.80 -3.74
N ASN A 4 -4.90 5.33 -4.78
CA ASN A 4 -6.16 4.79 -5.30
C ASN A 4 -6.04 3.33 -5.76
N GLU A 5 -4.88 2.96 -6.32
CA GLU A 5 -4.63 1.60 -6.79
C GLU A 5 -4.45 0.64 -5.60
N ILE A 6 -3.74 1.09 -4.55
CA ILE A 6 -3.57 0.32 -3.32
C ILE A 6 -4.93 0.03 -2.67
N LEU A 7 -5.80 1.04 -2.60
CA LEU A 7 -7.13 0.90 -2.02
C LEU A 7 -8.03 -0.03 -2.82
N ARG A 8 -7.97 0.03 -4.16
CA ARG A 8 -8.72 -0.90 -5.03
C ARG A 8 -8.27 -2.34 -4.84
N ARG A 9 -6.96 -2.59 -4.84
CA ARG A 9 -6.38 -3.92 -4.63
C ARG A 9 -6.71 -4.46 -3.23
N TYR A 10 -6.61 -3.61 -2.21
CA TYR A 10 -7.00 -3.96 -0.84
C TYR A 10 -8.50 -4.32 -0.75
N ALA A 11 -9.38 -3.55 -1.39
CA ALA A 11 -10.81 -3.82 -1.47
C ALA A 11 -11.12 -5.13 -2.22
N ALA A 12 -10.29 -5.51 -3.19
CA ALA A 12 -10.37 -6.79 -3.89
C ALA A 12 -9.87 -7.99 -3.06
N GLY A 13 -9.42 -7.76 -1.82
CA GLY A 13 -8.92 -8.81 -0.92
C GLY A 13 -7.42 -9.04 -1.00
N GLU A 14 -6.69 -8.27 -1.82
CA GLU A 14 -5.25 -8.36 -1.85
C GLU A 14 -4.65 -7.88 -0.54
N ARG A 15 -3.65 -8.62 -0.06
CA ARG A 15 -2.92 -8.31 1.19
C ARG A 15 -1.42 -8.34 0.99
N ASP A 16 -0.92 -8.76 -0.18
CA ASP A 16 0.50 -8.80 -0.49
C ASP A 16 0.91 -7.55 -1.29
N PHE A 17 1.60 -6.64 -0.62
CA PHE A 17 2.08 -5.37 -1.19
C PHE A 17 3.59 -5.25 -1.00
N ARG A 18 4.28 -6.40 -0.97
CA ARG A 18 5.74 -6.46 -0.78
C ARG A 18 6.49 -5.86 -1.96
N GLY A 19 7.60 -5.19 -1.66
CA GLY A 19 8.50 -4.64 -2.69
C GLY A 19 7.91 -3.52 -3.54
N LEU A 20 6.73 -2.98 -3.18
CA LEU A 20 6.11 -1.91 -3.95
C LEU A 20 6.78 -0.57 -3.70
N GLU A 21 6.93 0.21 -4.77
CA GLU A 21 7.31 1.62 -4.67
C GLU A 21 6.07 2.45 -4.31
N LEU A 22 5.97 2.79 -3.04
CA LEU A 22 4.91 3.60 -2.43
C LEU A 22 5.45 4.97 -2.00
N ARG A 23 6.53 5.41 -2.67
CA ARG A 23 7.15 6.71 -2.43
C ARG A 23 6.13 7.81 -2.68
N GLU A 24 6.12 8.81 -1.81
CA GLU A 24 5.16 9.93 -1.86
C GLU A 24 3.67 9.53 -1.73
N ALA A 25 3.35 8.25 -1.48
CA ALA A 25 1.98 7.81 -1.31
C ALA A 25 1.41 8.32 0.02
N GLU A 26 0.35 9.12 -0.04
CA GLU A 26 -0.36 9.57 1.15
C GLU A 26 -1.22 8.45 1.74
N LEU A 27 -0.59 7.59 2.55
CA LEU A 27 -1.24 6.50 3.28
C LEU A 27 -1.75 6.95 4.67
N ILE A 28 -1.65 8.25 4.98
CA ILE A 28 -2.12 8.81 6.24
C ILE A 28 -3.63 8.54 6.35
N ASN A 29 -4.04 7.90 7.44
CA ASN A 29 -5.41 7.41 7.71
C ASN A 29 -5.89 6.22 6.85
N ALA A 30 -5.06 5.59 6.01
CA ALA A 30 -5.44 4.38 5.30
C ALA A 30 -5.51 3.18 6.26
N ASN A 31 -6.66 2.50 6.35
CA ASN A 31 -6.78 1.25 7.08
C ASN A 31 -6.28 0.09 6.21
N LEU A 32 -5.00 -0.26 6.36
CA LEU A 32 -4.33 -1.37 5.68
C LEU A 32 -4.04 -2.53 6.64
N GLN A 33 -4.98 -2.84 7.54
CA GLN A 33 -4.79 -3.92 8.50
C GLN A 33 -4.56 -5.28 7.80
N GLY A 34 -3.51 -5.98 8.23
CA GLY A 34 -3.15 -7.29 7.67
C GLY A 34 -2.45 -7.24 6.31
N VAL A 35 -2.11 -6.05 5.81
CA VAL A 35 -1.32 -5.89 4.60
C VAL A 35 0.16 -6.17 4.89
N ASN A 36 0.80 -6.93 3.99
CA ASN A 36 2.24 -7.15 3.99
C ASN A 36 2.95 -6.09 3.14
N LEU A 37 3.60 -5.13 3.81
CA LEU A 37 4.44 -4.09 3.18
C LEU A 37 5.94 -4.41 3.23
N SER A 38 6.33 -5.67 3.45
CA SER A 38 7.77 -5.99 3.55
C SER A 38 8.52 -5.55 2.29
N GLN A 39 9.67 -4.90 2.46
CA GLN A 39 10.49 -4.37 1.36
C GLN A 39 9.85 -3.27 0.51
N ALA A 40 8.66 -2.76 0.88
CA ALA A 40 8.08 -1.61 0.18
C ALA A 40 8.91 -0.34 0.46
N ASP A 41 9.05 0.51 -0.56
CA ASP A 41 9.69 1.81 -0.42
C ASP A 41 8.63 2.85 -0.02
N LEU A 42 8.67 3.26 1.25
CA LEU A 42 7.72 4.21 1.87
C LEU A 42 8.31 5.61 2.07
N ARG A 43 9.45 5.92 1.44
CA ARG A 43 10.11 7.22 1.62
C ARG A 43 9.24 8.35 1.06
N GLN A 44 9.19 9.46 1.80
CA GLN A 44 8.63 10.74 1.35
C GLN A 44 9.69 11.58 0.66
#